data_AF-A0A015NDC7-F1
#
_entry.id   AF-A0A015NDC7-F1
#
_cell.length_a   1.000
_cell.length_b   1.000
_cell.length_c   1.000
_cell.angle_alpha   90.00
_cell.angle_beta   90.00
_cell.angle_gamma   90.00
#
_symmetry.space_group_name_H-M   'P 1'
#
loop_
_entity.id
_entity.type
_entity.pdbx_description
1 polymer ?
#
loop_
_entity_poly.entity_id
_entity_poly.type
_entity_poly.pdbx_seq_one_letter_code
_entity_poly.pdbx_strand_id
1 'polypeptide(L)'
;MGPIKMIKALLPNLRQNIKYNMKKPSKDQDIHPRIINITSVLGRTTVPFYGAFSASKHALEAMLDTIRVELLPWKIHITMIEPGPIKSRLTHPDLVEISKKFFSSPEITENTLTLYGEDYIQKVIEFWQKIHSGQDSPKEIVRTVVESVEVGFPKDRYVVGTIAKAQVLLHNVLPRWVIDLAWGSVIRLVGIWPKEVKELEDGVLNDDISSAPVASSSTSSTN
;
A
#
# COMPACT_ATOMS: atom_id res chain seq x y z
N MET A 1 -9.51 -10.57 10.93
CA MET A 1 -9.90 -11.53 9.88
C MET A 1 -9.57 -10.91 8.53
N GLY A 2 -8.78 -11.56 7.67
CA GLY A 2 -8.33 -10.97 6.39
C GLY A 2 -9.36 -11.11 5.25
N PRO A 3 -9.19 -10.35 4.15
CA PRO A 3 -10.15 -10.33 3.03
C PRO A 3 -10.40 -11.72 2.43
N ILE A 4 -9.36 -12.55 2.29
CA ILE A 4 -9.48 -13.94 1.80
C ILE A 4 -10.45 -14.76 2.65
N LYS A 5 -10.29 -14.69 3.99
CA LYS A 5 -11.12 -15.47 4.91
C LYS A 5 -12.57 -15.02 4.83
N MET A 6 -12.82 -13.71 4.69
CA MET A 6 -14.16 -13.15 4.50
C MET A 6 -14.78 -13.61 3.19
N ILE A 7 -14.07 -13.50 2.07
CA ILE A 7 -14.53 -13.94 0.76
C ILE A 7 -14.87 -15.43 0.81
N LYS A 8 -13.95 -16.27 1.30
CA LYS A 8 -14.17 -17.72 1.43
C LYS A 8 -15.40 -18.05 2.28
N ALA A 9 -15.64 -17.31 3.35
CA ALA A 9 -16.80 -17.53 4.23
C ALA A 9 -18.13 -17.14 3.56
N LEU A 10 -18.15 -16.08 2.75
CA LEU A 10 -19.38 -15.56 2.13
C LEU A 10 -19.71 -16.20 0.77
N LEU A 11 -18.70 -16.73 0.06
CA LEU A 11 -18.85 -17.31 -1.27
C LEU A 11 -19.96 -18.37 -1.38
N PRO A 12 -20.12 -19.32 -0.43
CA PRO A 12 -21.21 -20.29 -0.51
C PRO A 12 -22.59 -19.64 -0.57
N ASN A 13 -22.83 -18.61 0.25
CA ASN A 13 -24.10 -17.89 0.29
C ASN A 13 -24.35 -17.11 -1.00
N LEU A 14 -23.33 -16.42 -1.51
CA LEU A 14 -23.44 -15.69 -2.79
C LEU A 14 -23.78 -16.65 -3.95
N ARG A 15 -23.11 -17.80 -4.03
CA ARG A 15 -23.37 -18.82 -5.05
C ARG A 15 -24.78 -19.42 -4.94
N GLN A 16 -25.29 -19.62 -3.73
CA GLN A 16 -26.66 -20.09 -3.52
C GLN A 16 -27.70 -19.07 -3.97
N ASN A 17 -27.50 -17.79 -3.63
CA ASN A 17 -28.38 -16.71 -4.06
C ASN A 17 -28.50 -16.64 -5.60
N ILE A 18 -27.39 -16.81 -6.31
CA ILE A 18 -27.37 -16.83 -7.78
C ILE A 18 -28.13 -18.01 -8.35
N LYS A 19 -27.93 -19.21 -7.81
CA LYS A 19 -28.68 -20.41 -8.23
C LYS A 19 -30.19 -20.22 -8.03
N TYR A 20 -30.60 -19.54 -6.96
CA TYR A 20 -32.00 -19.21 -6.71
C TYR A 20 -32.54 -18.22 -7.76
N ASN A 21 -31.80 -17.13 -8.02
CA ASN A 21 -32.21 -16.11 -9.00
C ASN A 21 -32.30 -16.66 -10.43
N MET A 22 -31.38 -17.56 -10.82
CA MET A 22 -31.42 -18.24 -12.12
C MET A 22 -32.70 -19.07 -12.33
N LYS A 23 -33.31 -19.59 -11.26
CA LYS A 23 -34.54 -20.39 -11.33
C LYS A 23 -35.81 -19.54 -11.37
N LYS A 24 -35.74 -18.28 -10.96
CA LYS A 24 -36.90 -17.37 -10.89
C LYS A 24 -36.49 -15.99 -11.42
N PRO A 25 -36.35 -15.84 -12.75
CA PRO A 25 -35.97 -14.56 -13.35
C PRO A 25 -37.06 -13.52 -13.09
N SER A 26 -36.70 -12.39 -12.47
CA SER A 26 -37.56 -11.21 -12.35
C SER A 26 -37.07 -10.09 -13.28
N LYS A 27 -37.95 -9.14 -13.63
CA LYS A 27 -37.58 -7.98 -14.47
C LYS A 27 -36.63 -6.99 -13.78
N ASP A 28 -36.49 -7.05 -12.46
CA ASP A 28 -35.65 -6.15 -11.65
C ASP A 28 -34.26 -6.76 -11.32
N GLN A 29 -33.84 -7.83 -12.00
CA GLN A 29 -32.66 -8.64 -11.66
C GLN A 29 -31.31 -8.19 -12.25
N ASP A 30 -31.21 -6.96 -12.73
CA ASP A 30 -29.95 -6.43 -13.30
C ASP A 30 -28.84 -6.19 -12.26
N ILE A 31 -29.13 -6.40 -10.97
CA ILE A 31 -28.15 -6.27 -9.88
C ILE A 31 -27.60 -7.66 -9.53
N HIS A 32 -26.38 -7.92 -9.99
CA HIS A 32 -25.63 -9.11 -9.62
C HIS A 32 -24.92 -8.96 -8.26
N PRO A 33 -24.72 -10.08 -7.51
CA PRO A 33 -23.99 -10.03 -6.25
C PRO A 33 -22.56 -9.51 -6.47
N ARG A 34 -22.08 -8.73 -5.51
CA ARG A 34 -20.78 -8.08 -5.60
C ARG A 34 -20.03 -8.14 -4.28
N ILE A 35 -18.71 -8.19 -4.38
CA ILE A 35 -17.78 -8.12 -3.26
C ILE A 35 -16.93 -6.87 -3.48
N ILE A 36 -17.08 -5.89 -2.58
CA ILE A 36 -16.37 -4.62 -2.64
C ILE A 36 -15.21 -4.66 -1.64
N ASN A 37 -14.00 -4.39 -2.12
CA ASN A 37 -12.79 -4.32 -1.30
C ASN A 37 -12.24 -2.90 -1.32
N ILE A 38 -11.94 -2.34 -0.14
CA ILE A 38 -11.20 -1.09 -0.02
C ILE A 38 -9.72 -1.42 0.00
N THR A 39 -9.02 -1.12 -1.09
CA THR A 39 -7.61 -1.41 -1.31
C THR A 39 -6.76 -0.17 -1.04
N SER A 40 -5.98 0.30 -2.02
CA SER A 40 -5.18 1.53 -2.01
C SER A 40 -4.58 1.75 -3.40
N VAL A 41 -4.36 3.01 -3.78
CA VAL A 41 -3.53 3.34 -4.96
C VAL A 41 -2.11 2.74 -4.88
N LEU A 42 -1.61 2.48 -3.66
CA LEU A 42 -0.33 1.81 -3.41
C LEU A 42 -0.35 0.30 -3.69
N GLY A 43 -1.48 -0.24 -4.16
CA GLY A 43 -1.57 -1.58 -4.75
C GLY A 43 -1.16 -1.65 -6.22
N ARG A 44 -0.95 -0.49 -6.85
CA ARG A 44 -0.57 -0.37 -8.28
C ARG A 44 0.70 0.44 -8.50
N THR A 45 1.03 1.26 -7.52
CA THR A 45 2.14 2.19 -7.52
C THR A 45 2.85 2.11 -6.18
N THR A 46 4.07 2.61 -6.08
CA THR A 46 4.84 2.56 -4.84
C THR A 46 5.33 3.95 -4.50
N VAL A 47 5.55 4.16 -3.21
CA VAL A 47 6.18 5.37 -2.70
C VAL A 47 7.25 4.99 -1.67
N PRO A 48 8.30 5.82 -1.52
CA PRO A 48 9.34 5.59 -0.53
C PRO A 48 8.78 5.37 0.88
N PHE A 49 9.45 4.55 1.68
CA PHE A 49 9.11 4.27 3.08
C PHE A 49 7.79 3.49 3.30
N TYR A 50 7.04 3.18 2.24
CA TYR A 50 5.81 2.36 2.28
C TYR A 50 6.01 0.95 1.70
N GLY A 51 7.23 0.42 1.66
CA GLY A 51 7.56 -0.84 0.98
C GLY A 51 6.67 -2.02 1.41
N ALA A 52 6.63 -2.35 2.70
CA ALA A 52 5.83 -3.47 3.22
C ALA A 52 4.32 -3.26 3.02
N PHE A 53 3.84 -2.02 3.20
CA PHE A 53 2.44 -1.67 2.96
C PHE A 53 2.06 -1.83 1.48
N SER A 54 2.89 -1.31 0.58
CA SER A 54 2.68 -1.39 -0.86
C SER A 54 2.73 -2.84 -1.33
N ALA A 55 3.66 -3.65 -0.82
CA ALA A 55 3.73 -5.08 -1.11
C ALA A 55 2.44 -5.81 -0.73
N SER A 56 1.93 -5.56 0.49
CA SER A 56 0.66 -6.14 0.95
C SER A 56 -0.53 -5.73 0.06
N LYS A 57 -0.57 -4.46 -0.35
CA LYS A 57 -1.63 -3.96 -1.25
C LYS A 57 -1.50 -4.51 -2.67
N HIS A 58 -0.30 -4.64 -3.23
CA HIS A 58 -0.09 -5.28 -4.54
C HIS A 58 -0.51 -6.75 -4.50
N ALA A 59 -0.16 -7.47 -3.44
CA ALA A 59 -0.58 -8.87 -3.26
C ALA A 59 -2.10 -8.99 -3.20
N LEU A 60 -2.77 -8.07 -2.49
CA LEU A 60 -4.23 -8.01 -2.44
C LEU A 60 -4.83 -7.73 -3.83
N GLU A 61 -4.28 -6.77 -4.59
CA GLU A 61 -4.76 -6.45 -5.93
C GLU A 61 -4.65 -7.64 -6.89
N ALA A 62 -3.48 -8.27 -6.95
CA ALA A 62 -3.24 -9.43 -7.80
C ALA A 62 -4.19 -10.60 -7.48
N MET A 63 -4.44 -10.81 -6.19
CA MET A 63 -5.38 -11.83 -5.73
C MET A 63 -6.82 -11.49 -6.12
N LEU A 64 -7.25 -10.24 -5.94
CA LEU A 64 -8.61 -9.82 -6.29
C LEU A 64 -8.85 -9.88 -7.80
N ASP A 65 -7.85 -9.56 -8.63
CA ASP A 65 -7.92 -9.75 -10.08
C ASP A 65 -8.09 -11.21 -10.47
N THR A 66 -7.37 -12.11 -9.80
CA THR A 66 -7.50 -13.56 -10.03
C THR A 66 -8.90 -14.04 -9.68
N ILE A 67 -9.38 -13.72 -8.47
CA ILE A 67 -10.70 -14.12 -7.99
C ILE A 67 -11.82 -13.54 -8.87
N ARG A 68 -11.65 -12.33 -9.40
CA ARG A 68 -12.60 -11.71 -10.33
C ARG A 68 -12.86 -12.59 -11.55
N VAL A 69 -11.82 -13.16 -12.14
CA VAL A 69 -11.93 -14.07 -13.29
C VAL A 69 -12.54 -15.40 -12.86
N GLU A 70 -12.07 -15.97 -11.75
CA GLU A 70 -12.57 -17.25 -11.23
C GLU A 70 -14.06 -17.22 -10.88
N LEU A 71 -14.60 -16.06 -10.52
CA LEU A 71 -16.00 -15.89 -10.13
C LEU A 71 -16.96 -15.53 -11.29
N LEU A 72 -16.44 -15.31 -12.51
CA LEU A 72 -17.25 -15.02 -13.70
C LEU A 72 -18.38 -16.03 -13.97
N PRO A 73 -18.20 -17.36 -13.80
CA PRO A 73 -19.29 -18.33 -14.04
C PRO A 73 -20.52 -18.13 -13.15
N TRP A 74 -20.34 -17.47 -12.00
CA TRP A 74 -21.41 -17.14 -11.07
C TRP A 74 -21.90 -15.70 -11.22
N LYS A 75 -21.33 -14.89 -12.13
CA LYS A 75 -21.63 -13.47 -12.26
C LYS A 75 -21.46 -12.70 -10.94
N ILE A 76 -20.51 -13.11 -10.09
CA ILE A 76 -20.18 -12.36 -8.87
C ILE A 76 -19.14 -11.31 -9.24
N HIS A 77 -19.46 -10.04 -9.06
CA HIS A 77 -18.53 -8.95 -9.36
C HIS A 77 -17.57 -8.72 -8.20
N ILE A 78 -16.29 -8.55 -8.52
CA ILE A 78 -15.29 -8.03 -7.58
C ILE A 78 -15.02 -6.58 -7.96
N THR A 79 -15.20 -5.67 -7.00
CA THR A 79 -14.91 -4.25 -7.17
C THR A 79 -13.86 -3.82 -6.14
N MET A 80 -12.84 -3.12 -6.62
CA MET A 80 -11.74 -2.57 -5.84
C MET A 80 -11.91 -1.04 -5.79
N ILE A 81 -12.04 -0.51 -4.59
CA ILE A 81 -11.97 0.93 -4.34
C ILE A 81 -10.53 1.21 -3.96
N GLU A 82 -9.85 2.06 -4.74
CA GLU A 82 -8.42 2.39 -4.61
C GLU A 82 -8.25 3.84 -4.11
N PRO A 83 -8.38 4.10 -2.79
CA PRO A 83 -8.12 5.43 -2.26
C PRO A 83 -6.66 5.83 -2.37
N GLY A 84 -6.46 7.11 -2.64
CA GLY A 84 -5.24 7.82 -2.31
C GLY A 84 -5.11 8.14 -0.82
N PRO A 85 -4.23 9.09 -0.49
CA PRO A 85 -4.16 9.68 0.84
C PRO A 85 -5.55 10.15 1.33
N ILE A 86 -6.04 9.57 2.44
CA ILE A 86 -7.31 9.95 3.08
C ILE A 86 -7.18 10.12 4.59
N LYS A 87 -7.91 11.11 5.13
CA LYS A 87 -7.86 11.46 6.55
C LYS A 87 -8.40 10.31 7.40
N SER A 88 -7.50 9.57 8.01
CA SER A 88 -7.81 8.38 8.81
C SER A 88 -6.79 8.17 9.91
N ARG A 89 -7.03 7.21 10.82
CA ARG A 89 -6.05 6.83 11.85
C ARG A 89 -4.79 6.18 11.27
N LEU A 90 -4.76 5.82 9.99
CA LEU A 90 -3.56 5.28 9.32
C LEU A 90 -2.45 6.32 9.12
N THR A 91 -2.71 7.59 9.44
CA THR A 91 -1.73 8.67 9.39
C THR A 91 -1.57 9.33 10.76
N HIS A 92 -1.98 8.63 11.82
CA HIS A 92 -1.93 9.17 13.18
C HIS A 92 -0.48 9.29 13.69
N PRO A 93 -0.18 10.31 14.51
CA PRO A 93 1.12 10.46 15.15
C PRO A 93 1.62 9.23 15.94
N ASP A 94 0.73 8.35 16.39
CA ASP A 94 1.08 7.11 17.12
C ASP A 94 1.99 6.17 16.31
N LEU A 95 2.01 6.32 14.97
CA LEU A 95 2.97 5.62 14.11
C LEU A 95 4.43 5.97 14.46
N VAL A 96 4.69 7.16 15.01
CA VAL A 96 6.01 7.53 15.56
C VAL A 96 6.38 6.63 16.71
N GLU A 97 5.46 6.43 17.66
CA GLU A 97 5.75 5.64 18.85
C GLU A 97 5.93 4.17 18.50
N ILE A 98 5.12 3.64 17.58
CA ILE A 98 5.25 2.27 17.07
C ILE A 98 6.60 2.10 16.35
N SER A 99 7.00 3.07 15.52
CA SER A 99 8.28 3.03 14.82
C SER A 99 9.43 3.07 15.83
N LYS A 100 9.41 3.99 16.80
CA LYS A 100 10.44 4.08 17.85
C LYS A 100 10.57 2.78 18.63
N LYS A 101 9.47 2.15 19.03
CA LYS A 101 9.47 0.84 19.70
C LYS A 101 10.09 -0.26 18.84
N PHE A 102 9.82 -0.26 17.54
CA PHE A 102 10.45 -1.20 16.61
C PHE A 102 11.96 -0.96 16.49
N PHE A 103 12.40 0.31 16.45
CA PHE A 103 13.82 0.66 16.41
C PHE A 103 14.57 0.34 17.71
N SER A 104 13.87 0.26 18.84
CA SER A 104 14.42 -0.23 20.12
C SER A 104 14.37 -1.75 20.29
N SER A 105 13.93 -2.51 19.27
CA SER A 105 13.86 -3.97 19.34
C SER A 105 15.25 -4.61 19.20
N PRO A 106 15.48 -5.79 19.81
CA PRO A 106 16.76 -6.49 19.72
C PRO A 106 17.10 -6.98 18.29
N GLU A 107 16.16 -6.89 17.35
CA GLU A 107 16.38 -7.22 15.93
C GLU A 107 17.19 -6.15 15.20
N ILE A 108 17.27 -4.94 15.76
CA ILE A 108 17.95 -3.80 15.12
C ILE A 108 19.41 -3.75 15.55
N THR A 109 20.30 -3.81 14.56
CA THR A 109 21.75 -3.74 14.77
C THR A 109 22.23 -2.31 15.01
N GLU A 110 23.35 -2.17 15.71
CA GLU A 110 24.00 -0.87 15.96
C GLU A 110 24.30 -0.11 14.65
N ASN A 111 24.81 -0.80 13.62
CA ASN A 111 25.03 -0.22 12.29
C ASN A 111 23.74 0.34 11.68
N THR A 112 22.61 -0.33 11.87
CA THR A 112 21.30 0.16 11.38
C THR A 112 20.89 1.44 12.10
N LEU A 113 21.10 1.51 13.42
CA LEU A 113 20.81 2.73 14.20
C LEU A 113 21.73 3.89 13.83
N THR A 114 22.99 3.63 13.49
CA THR A 114 23.91 4.67 13.02
C THR A 114 23.46 5.28 11.70
N LEU A 115 22.95 4.46 10.77
CA LEU A 115 22.51 4.92 9.45
C LEU A 115 21.08 5.49 9.45
N TYR A 116 20.17 4.86 10.21
CA TYR A 116 18.72 5.05 10.19
C TYR A 116 18.14 5.33 11.59
N GLY A 117 18.91 6.01 12.44
CA GLY A 117 18.53 6.31 13.82
C GLY A 117 17.33 7.25 13.95
N GLU A 118 17.08 7.70 15.18
CA GLU A 118 15.84 8.43 15.52
C GLU A 118 15.59 9.67 14.66
N ASP A 119 16.63 10.47 14.32
CA ASP A 119 16.50 11.65 13.46
C ASP A 119 16.00 11.30 12.06
N TYR A 120 16.51 10.22 11.47
CA TYR A 120 16.09 9.76 10.15
C TYR A 120 14.60 9.38 10.17
N ILE A 121 14.18 8.60 11.18
CA ILE A 121 12.80 8.15 11.32
C ILE A 121 11.84 9.30 11.60
N GLN A 122 12.25 10.24 12.45
CA GLN A 122 11.46 11.44 12.73
C GLN A 122 11.19 12.24 11.44
N LYS A 123 12.22 12.44 10.60
CA LYS A 123 12.07 13.14 9.31
C LYS A 123 11.17 12.40 8.32
N VAL A 124 11.28 11.07 8.23
CA VAL A 124 10.36 10.24 7.40
C VAL A 124 8.92 10.47 7.81
N ILE A 125 8.66 10.48 9.12
CA ILE A 125 7.30 10.60 9.65
C ILE A 125 6.75 12.01 9.43
N GLU A 126 7.54 13.04 9.72
CA GLU A 126 7.15 14.43 9.48
C GLU A 126 6.85 14.70 8.00
N PHE A 127 7.69 14.16 7.09
CA PHE A 127 7.46 14.25 5.66
C PHE A 127 6.12 13.66 5.26
N TRP A 128 5.83 12.44 5.70
CA TRP A 128 4.56 11.79 5.37
C TRP A 128 3.38 12.45 6.08
N GLN A 129 3.49 12.91 7.32
CA GLN A 129 2.42 13.67 7.99
C GLN A 129 2.07 14.94 7.22
N LYS A 130 3.07 15.64 6.67
CA LYS A 130 2.86 16.82 5.84
C LYS A 130 2.14 16.48 4.54
N ILE A 131 2.56 15.43 3.83
CA ILE A 131 1.87 14.95 2.62
C ILE A 131 0.42 14.54 2.94
N HIS A 132 0.20 13.93 4.10
CA HIS A 132 -1.12 13.51 4.57
C HIS A 132 -1.98 14.64 5.16
N SER A 133 -1.44 15.85 5.35
CA SER A 133 -2.22 16.97 5.91
C SER A 133 -3.27 17.53 4.93
N GLY A 134 -3.04 17.37 3.61
CA GLY A 134 -3.95 17.79 2.53
C GLY A 134 -4.89 16.69 2.05
N GLN A 135 -5.22 15.71 2.89
CA GLN A 135 -5.96 14.51 2.50
C GLN A 135 -7.44 14.75 2.17
N ASP A 136 -7.93 13.95 1.22
CA ASP A 136 -9.34 13.92 0.87
C ASP A 136 -10.20 13.38 2.02
N SER A 137 -11.46 13.82 2.06
CA SER A 137 -12.44 13.36 3.04
C SER A 137 -12.83 11.90 2.79
N PRO A 138 -13.02 11.07 3.84
CA PRO A 138 -13.58 9.73 3.70
C PRO A 138 -14.95 9.68 3.00
N LYS A 139 -15.67 10.81 2.93
CA LYS A 139 -16.97 10.93 2.25
C LYS A 139 -16.91 10.47 0.79
N GLU A 140 -15.82 10.78 0.08
CA GLU A 140 -15.68 10.38 -1.32
C GLU A 140 -15.57 8.86 -1.49
N ILE A 141 -14.92 8.17 -0.55
CA ILE A 141 -14.88 6.69 -0.54
C ILE A 141 -16.29 6.14 -0.32
N VAL A 142 -17.01 6.65 0.69
CA VAL A 142 -18.37 6.19 0.99
C VAL A 142 -19.29 6.39 -0.20
N ARG A 143 -19.24 7.57 -0.82
CA ARG A 143 -19.99 7.88 -2.03
C ARG A 143 -19.67 6.89 -3.14
N THR A 144 -18.39 6.64 -3.41
CA THR A 144 -17.95 5.69 -4.43
C THR A 144 -18.44 4.27 -4.14
N VAL A 145 -18.44 3.85 -2.87
CA VAL A 145 -18.98 2.53 -2.47
C VAL A 145 -20.48 2.47 -2.77
N VAL A 146 -21.26 3.48 -2.39
CA VAL A 146 -22.71 3.53 -2.65
C VAL A 146 -22.99 3.50 -4.16
N GLU A 147 -22.35 4.37 -4.93
CA GLU A 147 -22.48 4.39 -6.39
C GLU A 147 -22.09 3.04 -7.00
N SER A 148 -21.02 2.41 -6.51
CA SER A 148 -20.58 1.10 -6.97
C SER A 148 -21.53 -0.04 -6.60
N VAL A 149 -22.51 0.15 -5.72
CA VAL A 149 -23.56 -0.82 -5.41
C VAL A 149 -24.80 -0.61 -6.28
N GLU A 150 -25.12 0.65 -6.58
CA GLU A 150 -26.35 1.03 -7.31
C GLU A 150 -26.28 0.77 -8.81
N VAL A 151 -25.07 0.81 -9.41
CA VAL A 151 -24.91 0.56 -10.85
C VAL A 151 -25.09 -0.91 -11.20
N GLY A 152 -25.79 -1.20 -12.31
CA GLY A 152 -25.99 -2.57 -12.82
C GLY A 152 -24.68 -3.27 -13.17
N PHE A 153 -23.80 -2.58 -13.90
CA PHE A 153 -22.46 -3.06 -14.28
C PHE A 153 -21.37 -2.18 -13.64
N PRO A 154 -20.89 -2.51 -12.43
CA PRO A 154 -19.85 -1.74 -11.78
C PRO A 154 -18.51 -1.92 -12.50
N LYS A 155 -17.65 -0.89 -12.40
CA LYS A 155 -16.24 -1.03 -12.78
C LYS A 155 -15.56 -2.02 -11.83
N ASP A 156 -14.52 -2.66 -12.33
CA ASP A 156 -13.61 -3.45 -11.51
C ASP A 156 -12.84 -2.55 -10.53
N ARG A 157 -12.45 -1.34 -10.95
CA ARG A 157 -11.60 -0.43 -10.17
C ARG A 157 -12.15 0.99 -10.12
N TYR A 158 -12.14 1.57 -8.93
CA TYR A 158 -12.46 2.98 -8.68
C TYR A 158 -11.31 3.67 -7.95
N VAL A 159 -10.55 4.50 -8.66
CA VAL A 159 -9.50 5.34 -8.05
C VAL A 159 -10.14 6.56 -7.41
N VAL A 160 -9.97 6.71 -6.10
CA VAL A 160 -10.57 7.79 -5.30
C VAL A 160 -9.49 8.77 -4.88
N GLY A 161 -9.71 10.05 -5.18
CA GLY A 161 -8.82 11.16 -4.88
C GLY A 161 -8.00 11.66 -6.06
N THR A 162 -7.77 12.98 -6.11
CA THR A 162 -7.09 13.63 -7.24
C THR A 162 -5.62 13.23 -7.34
N ILE A 163 -4.94 13.19 -6.20
CA ILE A 163 -3.54 12.76 -6.10
C ILE A 163 -3.40 11.31 -6.57
N ALA A 164 -4.31 10.41 -6.17
CA ALA A 164 -4.28 9.02 -6.60
C ALA A 164 -4.43 8.86 -8.11
N LYS A 165 -5.37 9.60 -8.72
CA LYS A 165 -5.57 9.58 -10.17
C LYS A 165 -4.34 10.07 -10.91
N ALA A 166 -3.73 11.17 -10.46
CA ALA A 166 -2.49 11.68 -11.03
C ALA A 166 -1.34 10.69 -10.88
N GLN A 167 -1.18 10.09 -9.69
CA GLN A 167 -0.13 9.11 -9.41
C GLN A 167 -0.24 7.86 -10.31
N VAL A 168 -1.45 7.32 -10.49
CA VAL A 168 -1.69 6.20 -11.39
C VAL A 168 -1.35 6.57 -12.83
N LEU A 169 -1.77 7.75 -13.28
CA LEU A 169 -1.48 8.23 -14.63
C LEU A 169 0.04 8.36 -14.86
N LEU A 170 0.75 8.99 -13.93
CA LEU A 170 2.20 9.17 -14.01
C LEU A 170 2.93 7.82 -14.06
N HIS A 171 2.55 6.87 -13.20
CA HIS A 171 3.16 5.53 -13.20
C HIS A 171 2.88 4.72 -14.48
N ASN A 172 1.77 4.98 -15.16
CA ASN A 172 1.44 4.29 -16.40
C ASN A 172 2.12 4.91 -17.63
N VAL A 173 2.47 6.19 -17.59
CA VAL A 173 2.99 6.94 -18.74
C VAL A 173 4.50 7.16 -18.66
N LEU A 174 5.04 7.43 -17.46
CA LEU A 174 6.45 7.77 -17.30
C LEU A 174 7.32 6.52 -17.13
N PRO A 175 8.54 6.52 -17.71
CA PRO A 175 9.53 5.51 -17.40
C PRO A 175 9.88 5.48 -15.90
N ARG A 176 10.15 4.28 -15.37
CA ARG A 176 10.43 4.07 -13.94
C ARG A 176 11.61 4.91 -13.44
N TRP A 177 12.68 4.99 -14.21
CA TRP A 177 13.85 5.80 -13.85
C TRP A 177 13.52 7.29 -13.65
N VAL A 178 12.53 7.85 -14.37
CA VAL A 178 12.09 9.25 -14.19
C VAL A 178 11.41 9.41 -12.83
N ILE A 179 10.58 8.43 -12.47
CA ILE A 179 9.88 8.40 -11.18
C ILE A 179 10.90 8.23 -10.05
N ASP A 180 11.91 7.37 -10.23
CA ASP A 180 12.97 7.13 -9.27
C ASP A 180 13.83 8.39 -9.07
N LEU A 181 14.20 9.08 -10.16
CA LEU A 181 14.91 10.37 -10.08
C LEU A 181 14.08 11.44 -9.38
N ALA A 182 12.78 11.52 -9.66
CA ALA A 182 11.89 12.47 -9.00
C ALA A 182 11.83 12.18 -7.49
N TRP A 183 11.65 10.92 -7.08
CA TRP A 183 11.68 10.54 -5.67
C TRP A 183 13.03 10.80 -5.02
N GLY A 184 14.15 10.43 -5.67
CA GLY A 184 15.49 10.71 -5.17
C GLY A 184 15.73 12.19 -4.97
N SER A 185 15.27 13.02 -5.89
CA SER A 185 15.37 14.50 -5.79
C SER A 185 14.54 15.04 -4.62
N VAL A 186 13.32 14.53 -4.44
CA VAL A 186 12.46 14.90 -3.30
C VAL A 186 13.12 14.51 -1.97
N ILE A 187 13.53 13.25 -1.82
CA ILE A 187 14.17 12.71 -0.60
C ILE A 187 15.43 13.50 -0.24
N ARG A 188 16.25 13.83 -1.26
CA ARG A 188 17.43 14.67 -1.10
C ARG A 188 17.07 16.05 -0.60
N LEU A 189 16.10 16.72 -1.23
CA LEU A 189 15.67 18.07 -0.88
C LEU A 189 15.08 18.15 0.53
N VAL A 190 14.38 17.10 0.98
CA VAL A 190 13.84 17.04 2.36
C VAL A 190 14.84 16.47 3.37
N GLY A 191 16.06 16.12 2.96
CA GLY A 191 17.13 15.68 3.85
C GLY A 191 16.88 14.32 4.52
N ILE A 192 16.18 13.40 3.84
CA ILE A 192 15.88 12.04 4.34
C ILE A 192 16.87 11.03 3.76
N TRP A 193 18.14 11.42 3.61
CA TRP A 193 19.20 10.47 3.32
C TRP A 193 19.75 9.82 4.60
N PRO A 194 20.24 8.56 4.51
CA PRO A 194 21.02 7.93 5.56
C PRO A 194 22.20 8.82 5.98
N LYS A 195 22.63 8.69 7.22
CA LYS A 195 23.69 9.53 7.80
C LYS A 195 24.97 9.54 6.95
N GLU A 196 25.42 8.36 6.52
CA GLU A 196 26.62 8.18 5.69
C GLU A 196 26.55 8.96 4.37
N VAL A 197 25.40 8.93 3.68
CA VAL A 197 25.23 9.65 2.41
C VAL A 197 25.32 11.16 2.61
N LYS A 198 24.80 11.68 3.72
CA LYS A 198 24.94 13.10 4.08
C LYS A 198 26.40 13.45 4.36
N GLU A 199 27.09 12.61 5.13
CA GLU A 199 28.50 12.83 5.46
C GLU A 199 29.40 12.79 4.20
N LEU A 200 29.04 11.99 3.18
CA LEU A 200 29.71 12.00 1.87
C LEU A 200 29.47 13.31 1.12
N GLU A 201 28.22 13.79 1.11
CA GLU A 201 27.85 15.05 0.44
C GLU A 201 28.47 16.29 1.12
N ASP A 202 28.59 16.26 2.44
CA ASP A 202 29.16 17.32 3.26
C ASP A 202 30.70 17.28 3.30
N GLY A 203 31.32 16.24 2.72
CA GLY A 203 32.78 16.06 2.69
C GLY A 203 33.40 15.72 4.04
N VAL A 204 32.61 15.12 4.96
CA VAL A 204 32.97 14.87 6.37
C VAL A 204 33.41 13.42 6.61
N LEU A 205 33.21 12.52 5.64
CA LEU A 205 33.56 11.11 5.82
C LEU A 205 35.08 10.90 5.85
N ASN A 206 35.60 10.50 7.02
CA ASN A 206 36.96 10.02 7.18
C ASN A 206 37.09 8.64 6.50
N ASP A 207 38.17 8.45 5.73
CA ASP A 207 38.50 7.26 4.91
C ASP A 207 38.73 5.94 5.68
N ASP A 208 38.24 5.78 6.91
CA ASP A 208 38.43 4.57 7.72
C ASP A 208 37.41 3.46 7.36
N ILE A 209 37.44 3.03 6.09
CA ILE A 209 36.73 1.83 5.59
C ILE A 209 37.34 0.53 6.17
N SER A 210 38.44 0.63 6.93
CA SER A 210 39.16 -0.49 7.54
C SER A 210 38.41 -1.25 8.65
N SER A 211 37.27 -0.76 9.15
CA SER A 211 36.65 -1.29 10.37
C SER A 211 35.27 -1.93 10.19
N ALA A 212 34.75 -2.03 8.96
CA ALA A 212 33.50 -2.76 8.73
C ALA A 212 33.70 -4.25 9.08
N PRO A 213 32.99 -4.80 10.09
CA PRO A 213 33.10 -6.21 10.38
C PRO A 213 32.51 -6.98 9.20
N VAL A 214 33.38 -7.62 8.42
CA VAL A 214 32.96 -8.64 7.46
C VAL A 214 32.14 -9.65 8.25
N ALA A 215 30.86 -9.77 7.93
CA ALA A 215 29.99 -10.79 8.52
C ALA A 215 30.65 -12.15 8.29
N SER A 216 31.25 -12.71 9.33
CA SER A 216 31.80 -14.05 9.29
C SER A 216 30.63 -15.01 9.16
N SER A 217 30.50 -15.63 7.99
CA SER A 217 29.56 -16.70 7.74
C SER A 217 29.99 -17.93 8.55
N SER A 218 29.52 -18.05 9.79
CA SER A 218 29.57 -19.31 10.52
C SER A 218 28.43 -20.20 10.00
N THR A 219 28.70 -20.95 8.94
CA THR A 219 27.91 -22.14 8.61
C THR A 219 28.19 -23.20 9.67
N SER A 220 27.37 -23.26 10.73
CA SER A 220 27.33 -24.43 11.61
C SER A 220 26.47 -25.51 10.96
N SER A 221 27.13 -26.38 10.22
CA SER A 221 26.62 -27.72 9.94
C SER A 221 26.52 -28.49 11.25
N THR A 222 25.32 -28.90 11.64
CA THR A 222 25.12 -30.00 12.59
C THR A 222 24.00 -30.90 12.08
N ASN A 223 24.45 -32.08 11.65
CA ASN A 223 23.85 -33.42 11.59
C ASN A 223 22.40 -33.59 12.03
#